data_AF-A0A9E1UWV4-F1
#
_entry.id   AF-A0A9E1UWV4-F1
#
_cell.length_a   1.000
_cell.length_b   1.000
_cell.length_c   1.000
_cell.angle_alpha   90.00
_cell.angle_beta   90.00
_cell.angle_gamma   90.00
#
_symmetry.space_group_name_H-M   'P 1'
#
loop_
_entity.id
_entity.type
_entity.pdbx_description
1 polymer ?
#
loop_
_entity_poly.entity_id
_entity_poly.type
_entity_poly.pdbx_seq_one_letter_code
_entity_poly.pdbx_strand_id
1 'polypeptide(L)'
;TRNVAEGALKLLRVLTGAEQGAARDIVCLNAAPLLYVRGMAKNLQEGLDMARAAIDDGRAVAKLRDWVTWQNQKPEDGLPTLDKLMEQA
;
A
#
# COMPACT_ATOMS: atom_id res chain seq x y z
N THR A 1 -22.98 -6.12 1.63
CA THR A 1 -22.09 -7.07 2.33
C THR A 1 -20.66 -6.74 1.92
N ARG A 2 -19.77 -6.38 2.86
CA ARG A 2 -18.35 -6.15 2.51
C ARG A 2 -17.67 -7.51 2.32
N ASN A 3 -17.23 -7.82 1.11
CA ASN A 3 -16.39 -8.98 0.84
C ASN A 3 -14.93 -8.62 1.17
N VAL A 4 -14.35 -9.30 2.16
CA VAL A 4 -12.97 -9.06 2.62
C VAL A 4 -11.97 -9.31 1.50
N ALA A 5 -12.17 -10.35 0.68
CA ALA A 5 -11.27 -10.69 -0.42
C ALA A 5 -11.27 -9.61 -1.50
N GLU A 6 -12.45 -9.07 -1.86
CA GLU A 6 -12.57 -7.98 -2.82
C GLU A 6 -11.85 -6.71 -2.32
N GLY A 7 -12.01 -6.38 -1.03
CA GLY A 7 -11.32 -5.26 -0.41
C GLY A 7 -9.79 -5.43 -0.40
N ALA A 8 -9.31 -6.63 -0.10
CA ALA A 8 -7.89 -6.95 -0.12
C ALA A 8 -7.30 -6.79 -1.54
N LEU A 9 -7.98 -7.31 -2.57
CA LEU A 9 -7.54 -7.18 -3.96
C LEU A 9 -7.50 -5.71 -4.41
N LYS A 10 -8.52 -4.90 -4.06
CA LYS A 10 -8.51 -3.46 -4.37
C LYS A 10 -7.33 -2.73 -3.72
N LEU A 11 -7.04 -3.03 -2.46
CA LEU A 11 -5.88 -2.45 -1.78
C LEU A 11 -4.58 -2.88 -2.45
N LEU A 12 -4.42 -4.16 -2.77
CA LEU A 12 -3.21 -4.67 -3.43
C LEU A 12 -3.00 -4.05 -4.81
N ARG A 13 -4.07 -3.82 -5.59
CA ARG A 13 -3.99 -3.08 -6.86
C ARG A 13 -3.44 -1.68 -6.67
N VAL A 14 -3.82 -0.98 -5.59
CA VAL A 14 -3.25 0.32 -5.25
C VAL A 14 -1.77 0.19 -4.87
N LEU A 15 -1.42 -0.71 -3.96
CA LEU A 15 -0.04 -0.81 -3.43
C LEU A 15 0.98 -1.32 -4.45
N THR A 16 0.54 -2.09 -5.45
CA THR A 16 1.37 -2.59 -6.57
C THR A 16 1.46 -1.61 -7.73
N GLY A 17 0.68 -0.52 -7.70
CA GLY A 17 0.61 0.44 -8.80
C GLY A 17 -0.25 0.00 -9.98
N ALA A 18 -0.98 -1.11 -9.88
CA ALA A 18 -1.93 -1.54 -10.92
C ALA A 18 -3.15 -0.60 -11.03
N GLU A 19 -3.59 0.00 -9.91
CA GLU A 19 -4.67 0.99 -9.87
C GLU A 19 -4.12 2.41 -10.11
N GLN A 20 -4.73 3.14 -11.05
CA GLN A 20 -4.31 4.47 -11.47
C GLN A 20 -5.40 5.54 -11.31
N GLY A 21 -6.55 5.18 -10.74
CA GLY A 21 -7.71 6.05 -10.53
C GLY A 21 -7.96 6.45 -9.08
N ALA A 22 -9.22 6.76 -8.77
CA ALA A 22 -9.62 7.43 -7.52
C ALA A 22 -9.21 6.68 -6.23
N ALA A 23 -9.11 5.35 -6.26
CA ALA A 23 -8.68 4.57 -5.11
C ALA A 23 -7.19 4.80 -4.78
N ARG A 24 -6.33 4.92 -5.81
CA ARG A 24 -4.93 5.32 -5.62
C ARG A 24 -4.84 6.75 -5.09
N ASP A 25 -5.59 7.67 -5.69
CA ASP A 25 -5.55 9.09 -5.31
C ASP A 25 -5.94 9.30 -3.85
N ILE A 26 -7.04 8.70 -3.38
CA ILE A 26 -7.49 8.89 -2.00
C ILE A 26 -6.51 8.28 -0.99
N VAL A 27 -5.85 7.17 -1.32
CA VAL A 27 -4.79 6.58 -0.47
C VAL A 27 -3.59 7.52 -0.39
N CYS A 28 -3.13 8.07 -1.51
CA CYS A 28 -2.00 9.00 -1.52
C CYS A 28 -2.33 10.31 -0.79
N LEU A 29 -3.53 10.85 -1.00
CA LEU A 29 -4.02 12.05 -0.31
C LEU A 29 -4.11 11.85 1.21
N ASN A 30 -4.49 10.66 1.68
CA ASN A 30 -4.52 10.36 3.11
C ASN A 30 -3.11 10.14 3.71
N ALA A 31 -2.16 9.65 2.92
CA ALA A 31 -0.77 9.45 3.37
C ALA A 31 0.03 10.75 3.43
N ALA A 32 -0.23 11.71 2.54
CA ALA A 32 0.52 12.96 2.43
C ALA A 32 0.60 13.78 3.74
N PRO A 33 -0.50 13.98 4.51
CA PRO A 33 -0.44 14.68 5.79
C PRO A 33 0.47 14.00 6.82
N LEU A 34 0.52 12.67 6.85
CA LEU A 34 1.43 11.94 7.75
C LEU A 34 2.89 12.19 7.37
N LEU A 35 3.22 12.18 6.08
CA LEU A 35 4.57 12.47 5.61
C LEU A 35 4.99 13.91 5.95
N TYR A 36 4.06 14.86 5.83
CA TYR A 36 4.29 16.26 6.23
C TYR A 36 4.49 16.40 7.74
N VAL A 37 3.58 15.87 8.56
CA VAL A 37 3.64 15.99 10.03
C VAL A 37 4.87 15.27 10.62
N ARG A 38 5.36 14.22 9.94
CA ARG A 38 6.62 13.54 10.31
C ARG A 38 7.88 14.28 9.86
N GLY A 39 7.75 15.41 9.18
CA GLY A 39 8.87 16.20 8.66
C GLY A 39 9.59 15.56 7.47
N MET A 40 8.98 14.55 6.83
CA MET A 40 9.54 13.89 5.65
C MET A 40 9.27 14.70 4.37
N ALA A 41 8.15 15.42 4.32
CA ALA A 41 7.78 16.35 3.25
C ALA A 41 7.66 17.78 3.80
N LYS A 42 8.01 18.79 3.00
CA LYS A 42 7.96 20.22 3.40
C LYS A 42 6.57 20.81 3.29
N ASN A 43 5.69 20.19 2.51
CA ASN A 43 4.29 20.59 2.33
C ASN A 43 3.44 19.39 1.86
N LEU A 44 2.12 19.60 1.73
CA LEU A 44 1.19 18.54 1.33
C LEU A 44 1.38 18.06 -0.11
N GLN A 45 1.79 18.93 -1.04
CA GLN A 45 2.05 18.56 -2.43
C GLN A 45 3.24 17.60 -2.52
N GLU A 46 4.35 17.93 -1.86
CA GLU A 46 5.52 17.04 -1.77
C GLU A 46 5.16 15.72 -1.08
N GLY A 47 4.33 15.75 -0.04
CA GLY A 47 3.83 14.54 0.62
C GLY A 47 3.01 13.65 -0.33
N LEU A 48 2.18 14.27 -1.18
CA LEU A 48 1.39 13.55 -2.19
C LEU A 48 2.31 12.91 -3.24
N ASP A 49 3.31 13.64 -3.72
CA ASP A 49 4.28 13.14 -4.70
C ASP A 49 5.12 12.00 -4.12
N MET A 50 5.53 12.11 -2.85
CA MET A 50 6.24 11.05 -2.13
C MET A 50 5.38 9.79 -1.94
N ALA A 51 4.09 9.95 -1.62
CA ALA A 51 3.17 8.83 -1.48
C ALA A 51 2.93 8.10 -2.81
N ARG A 52 2.77 8.86 -3.90
CA ARG A 52 2.67 8.32 -5.26
C ARG A 52 3.94 7.58 -5.65
N ALA A 53 5.11 8.18 -5.41
CA ALA A 53 6.40 7.57 -5.68
C ALA A 53 6.58 6.26 -4.91
N ALA A 54 6.16 6.20 -3.64
CA ALA A 54 6.26 4.97 -2.83
C ALA A 54 5.43 3.81 -3.38
N ILE A 55 4.33 4.10 -4.08
CA ILE A 55 3.57 3.10 -4.82
C ILE A 55 4.31 2.71 -6.11
N ASP A 56 4.68 3.71 -6.92
CA ASP A 56 5.27 3.48 -8.25
C ASP A 56 6.62 2.73 -8.19
N ASP A 57 7.43 3.00 -7.16
CA ASP A 57 8.73 2.34 -6.97
C ASP A 57 8.65 1.05 -6.14
N GLY A 58 7.44 0.61 -5.77
CA GLY A 58 7.19 -0.64 -5.07
C GLY A 58 7.50 -0.63 -3.56
N ARG A 59 7.94 0.49 -2.98
CA ARG A 59 8.19 0.57 -1.52
C ARG A 59 6.93 0.29 -0.69
N ALA A 60 5.75 0.67 -1.18
CA ALA A 60 4.49 0.46 -0.50
C ALA A 60 4.15 -1.03 -0.34
N VAL A 61 4.22 -1.82 -1.43
CA VAL A 61 4.00 -3.27 -1.37
C VAL A 61 5.12 -4.00 -0.65
N ALA A 62 6.38 -3.55 -0.78
CA ALA A 62 7.49 -4.08 0.00
C ALA A 62 7.24 -3.94 1.51
N LYS A 63 6.72 -2.79 1.95
CA LYS A 63 6.38 -2.55 3.36
C LYS A 63 5.27 -3.46 3.86
N LEU A 64 4.30 -3.81 3.01
CA LEU A 64 3.27 -4.80 3.34
C LEU A 64 3.88 -6.20 3.51
N ARG A 65 4.82 -6.61 2.63
CA ARG A 65 5.54 -7.88 2.78
C ARG A 65 6.36 -7.94 4.07
N ASP A 66 7.05 -6.86 4.42
CA ASP A 66 7.76 -6.75 5.71
C ASP A 66 6.80 -6.91 6.88
N TRP A 67 5.63 -6.27 6.80
CA TRP A 67 4.63 -6.30 7.87
C TRP A 67 4.02 -7.70 8.05
N VAL A 68 3.70 -8.39 6.95
CA VAL A 68 3.26 -9.80 6.98
C VAL A 68 4.32 -10.68 7.62
N THR A 69 5.59 -10.47 7.28
CA THR A 69 6.70 -11.21 7.87
C THR A 69 6.83 -10.93 9.38
N TRP A 70 6.60 -9.69 9.81
CA TRP A 70 6.80 -9.30 11.20
C TRP A 70 5.61 -9.66 12.12
N GLN A 71 4.36 -9.58 11.63
CA GLN A 71 3.17 -9.81 12.47
C GLN A 71 2.71 -11.25 12.59
N ASN A 72 3.05 -12.11 11.62
CA ASN A 72 2.65 -13.51 11.70
C ASN A 72 3.57 -14.27 12.68
N GLN A 73 2.98 -15.12 13.54
CA GLN A 73 3.75 -16.00 14.41
C GLN A 73 4.62 -16.98 13.62
N LYS A 74 4.14 -17.37 12.43
CA LYS A 74 4.82 -18.17 11.41
C LYS A 74 4.75 -17.42 10.08
N PRO A 75 5.75 -16.60 9.75
CA PRO A 75 5.77 -15.80 8.52
C PRO A 75 5.49 -16.60 7.25
N GLU A 76 5.95 -17.85 7.21
CA GLU A 76 5.74 -18.82 6.14
C GLU A 76 4.27 -19.16 5.85
N ASP A 77 3.35 -18.90 6.78
CA ASP A 77 1.91 -19.11 6.56
C ASP A 77 1.25 -17.90 5.88
N GLY A 78 1.77 -16.69 6.14
CA GLY A 78 1.20 -15.44 5.65
C GLY A 78 1.68 -15.04 4.25
N LEU A 79 2.97 -15.25 3.96
CA LEU A 79 3.58 -14.88 2.69
C LEU A 79 2.93 -15.57 1.48
N PRO A 80 2.64 -16.89 1.49
CA PRO A 80 1.98 -17.55 0.36
C PRO A 80 0.57 -17.01 0.08
N THR A 81 -0.15 -16.59 1.12
CA THR A 81 -1.47 -15.96 0.96
C THR A 81 -1.35 -14.60 0.28
N LEU A 82 -0.38 -13.79 0.70
CA LEU A 82 -0.11 -12.49 0.08
C LEU A 82 0.31 -12.67 -1.38
N ASP A 83 1.24 -13.57 -1.67
CA ASP A 83 1.73 -13.82 -3.02
C ASP A 83 0.58 -14.27 -3.96
N LYS A 84 -0.27 -15.19 -3.51
CA LYS A 84 -1.47 -15.62 -4.26
C LYS A 84 -2.44 -14.46 -4.55
N LEU A 85 -2.62 -13.54 -3.62
CA LEU A 85 -3.50 -12.38 -3.83
C LEU A 85 -2.85 -11.34 -4.75
N MET A 86 -1.52 -11.19 -4.70
CA MET A 86 -0.78 -10.29 -5.59
C MET A 86 -0.83 -10.76 -7.05
N GLU A 87 -0.84 -12.07 -7.31
CA GLU A 87 -1.06 -12.60 -8.67
C GLU A 87 -2.44 -12.25 -9.25
N GLN A 88 -3.40 -11.90 -8.40
CA GLN A 88 -4.78 -11.58 -8.77
C GLN A 88 -5.07 -10.07 -8.78
N ALA A 89 -4.12 -9.26 -8.30
CA ALA A 89 -4.21 -7.80 -8.23
C ALA A 89 -3.68 -7.20 -9.53
#